data_AF-A0A1H1F369-F1
#
_entry.id   AF-A0A1H1F369-F1
#
_cell.length_a   1.000
_cell.length_b   1.000
_cell.length_c   1.000
_cell.angle_alpha   90.00
_cell.angle_beta   90.00
_cell.angle_gamma   90.00
#
_symmetry.space_group_name_H-M   'P 1'
#
loop_
_entity.id
_entity.type
_entity.pdbx_description
1 polymer ?
#
loop_
_entity_poly.entity_id
_entity_poly.type
_entity_poly.pdbx_seq_one_letter_code
_entity_poly.pdbx_strand_id
1 'polypeptide(L)'
;MNVAKGREQQGAYLHIPYVLIAVSLLPIVLLAWQVPAQAQEGGYFELERFLDGCLLGRVGGWSSLFPLTAKAIGNYIAVAAPVFSVWITVCIMRRSRLQPEAPPRVSIAKYALIALGCVLLDAFLVYQNYFTYTDFATHSRKFRFFGQSVVLFPFVAMLSLLAFYVMTFFSYNLLFRFPREVLARRKQLH
;
A
#
# COMPACT_ATOMS: atom_id res chain seq x y z
N MET A 1 -30.59 44.98 4.66
CA MET A 1 -30.08 44.46 3.37
C MET A 1 -29.15 43.30 3.68
N ASN A 2 -29.65 42.07 3.47
CA ASN A 2 -29.04 40.82 3.92
C ASN A 2 -27.81 40.45 3.08
N VAL A 3 -26.63 40.39 3.71
CA VAL A 3 -25.45 39.69 3.17
C VAL A 3 -25.16 38.48 4.06
N ALA A 4 -26.14 37.58 4.17
CA ALA A 4 -25.92 36.21 4.61
C ALA A 4 -25.65 35.38 3.36
N LYS A 5 -24.48 35.59 2.74
CA LYS A 5 -24.05 34.83 1.57
C LYS A 5 -23.53 33.48 2.06
N GLY A 6 -24.25 32.42 1.66
CA GLY A 6 -24.13 31.03 2.09
C GLY A 6 -22.73 30.56 2.47
N ARG A 7 -22.56 30.24 3.75
CA ARG A 7 -21.68 29.13 4.12
C ARG A 7 -22.41 27.86 3.70
N GLU A 8 -22.27 27.47 2.43
CA GLU A 8 -22.48 26.07 2.08
C GLU A 8 -21.62 25.25 3.03
N GLN A 9 -22.27 24.40 3.83
CA GLN A 9 -21.61 23.35 4.58
C GLN A 9 -20.96 22.42 3.55
N GLN A 10 -19.78 22.77 3.06
CA GLN A 10 -18.98 21.89 2.21
C GLN A 10 -18.64 20.66 3.06
N GLY A 11 -19.42 19.59 2.88
CA GLY A 11 -19.31 18.34 3.61
C GLY A 11 -17.92 17.73 3.50
N ALA A 12 -17.62 16.77 4.38
CA ALA A 12 -16.38 16.02 4.29
C ALA A 12 -16.29 15.34 2.91
N TYR A 13 -15.17 15.51 2.20
CA TYR A 13 -14.93 14.84 0.94
C TYR A 13 -13.51 14.27 0.90
N LEU A 14 -13.39 13.09 0.31
CA LEU A 14 -12.14 12.36 0.14
C LEU A 14 -11.79 12.34 -1.35
N HIS A 15 -10.71 13.02 -1.73
CA HIS A 15 -10.19 12.99 -3.09
C HIS A 15 -9.16 11.87 -3.22
N ILE A 16 -9.52 10.83 -3.96
CA ILE A 16 -8.63 9.69 -4.25
C ILE A 16 -7.88 9.95 -5.56
N PRO A 17 -6.53 9.96 -5.58
CA PRO A 17 -5.76 10.23 -6.79
C PRO A 17 -5.69 8.99 -7.70
N TYR A 18 -6.81 8.63 -8.33
CA TYR A 18 -6.94 7.42 -9.15
C TYR A 18 -5.91 7.32 -10.28
N VAL A 19 -5.54 8.44 -10.91
CA VAL A 19 -4.51 8.45 -11.97
C VAL A 19 -3.14 8.04 -11.41
N LEU A 20 -2.76 8.55 -10.24
CA LEU A 20 -1.50 8.19 -9.59
C LEU A 20 -1.50 6.71 -9.19
N ILE A 21 -2.63 6.21 -8.67
CA ILE A 21 -2.80 4.79 -8.36
C ILE A 21 -2.63 3.95 -9.64
N ALA A 22 -3.33 4.28 -10.72
CA ALA A 22 -3.23 3.55 -11.98
C ALA A 22 -1.80 3.53 -12.55
N VAL A 23 -1.12 4.70 -12.55
CA VAL A 23 0.28 4.81 -12.98
C VAL A 23 1.20 3.94 -12.12
N SER A 24 0.96 3.86 -10.83
CA SER A 24 1.77 3.02 -9.93
C SER A 24 1.51 1.52 -10.06
N LEU A 25 0.33 1.12 -10.55
CA LEU A 25 -0.02 -0.29 -10.76
C LEU A 25 0.40 -0.79 -12.15
N LEU A 26 0.46 0.11 -13.13
CA LEU A 26 0.80 -0.22 -14.52
C LEU A 26 2.11 -1.02 -14.67
N PRO A 27 3.22 -0.70 -13.96
CA PRO A 27 4.45 -1.49 -14.06
C PRO A 27 4.28 -2.96 -13.66
N ILE A 28 3.37 -3.30 -12.73
CA ILE A 28 3.10 -4.69 -12.36
C ILE A 28 2.55 -5.46 -13.56
N VAL A 29 1.63 -4.84 -14.30
CA VAL A 29 1.03 -5.43 -15.51
C VAL A 29 2.07 -5.56 -16.62
N LEU A 30 2.90 -4.52 -16.83
CA LEU A 30 3.96 -4.55 -17.83
C LEU A 30 5.01 -5.62 -17.53
N LEU A 31 5.42 -5.76 -16.27
CA LEU A 31 6.35 -6.80 -15.85
C LEU A 31 5.74 -8.20 -16.03
N ALA A 32 4.47 -8.38 -15.68
CA ALA A 32 3.78 -9.66 -15.91
C ALA A 32 3.64 -10.02 -17.40
N TRP A 33 3.54 -9.02 -18.27
CA TRP A 33 3.42 -9.21 -19.72
C TRP A 33 4.77 -9.45 -20.41
N GLN A 34 5.81 -8.71 -20.03
CA GLN A 34 7.09 -8.69 -20.74
C GLN A 34 8.12 -9.65 -20.14
N VAL A 35 8.12 -9.86 -18.82
CA VAL A 35 9.14 -10.69 -18.15
C VAL A 35 8.74 -12.16 -18.24
N PRO A 36 9.58 -13.02 -18.85
CA PRO A 36 9.28 -14.44 -18.98
C PRO A 36 9.31 -15.13 -17.61
N ALA A 37 8.63 -16.27 -17.52
CA ALA A 37 8.54 -17.07 -16.30
C ALA A 37 9.92 -17.47 -15.75
N GLN A 38 10.86 -17.78 -16.63
CA GLN A 38 12.23 -18.20 -16.30
C GLN A 38 13.23 -17.34 -17.07
N ALA A 39 14.39 -17.10 -16.46
CA ALA A 39 15.53 -16.52 -17.16
C ALA A 39 16.10 -17.56 -18.14
N GLN A 40 15.62 -17.53 -19.38
CA GLN A 40 16.31 -18.17 -20.48
C GLN A 40 17.40 -17.19 -20.94
N GLU A 41 18.57 -17.72 -21.32
CA GLU A 41 19.85 -17.03 -21.53
C GLU A 41 19.77 -15.59 -22.12
N GLY A 42 20.74 -14.75 -21.78
CA GLY A 42 20.83 -13.37 -22.29
C GLY A 42 20.34 -12.32 -21.29
N GLY A 43 19.64 -11.29 -21.76
CA GLY A 43 19.29 -10.11 -20.94
C GLY A 43 18.45 -10.42 -19.69
N TYR A 44 17.64 -11.47 -19.72
CA TYR A 44 16.83 -11.89 -18.57
C TYR A 44 17.65 -12.58 -17.47
N PHE A 45 18.78 -13.21 -17.83
CA PHE A 45 19.72 -13.75 -16.86
C PHE A 45 20.44 -12.63 -16.10
N GLU A 46 20.87 -11.58 -16.80
CA GLU A 46 21.46 -10.40 -16.14
C GLU A 46 20.43 -9.65 -15.29
N LEU A 47 19.17 -9.58 -15.72
CA LEU A 47 18.08 -9.06 -14.88
C LEU A 47 17.94 -9.87 -13.60
N GLU A 48 17.90 -11.21 -13.70
CA GLU A 48 17.81 -12.07 -12.51
C GLU A 48 18.99 -11.83 -11.56
N ARG A 49 20.21 -11.77 -12.10
CA ARG A 49 21.43 -11.51 -11.33
C ARG A 49 21.40 -10.13 -10.67
N PHE A 50 20.89 -9.12 -11.36
CA PHE A 50 20.69 -7.78 -10.80
C PHE A 50 19.67 -7.79 -9.66
N LEU A 51 18.53 -8.47 -9.83
CA LEU A 51 17.51 -8.58 -8.79
C LEU A 51 18.05 -9.28 -7.52
N ASP A 52 18.87 -10.32 -7.69
CA ASP A 52 19.44 -11.07 -6.57
C ASP A 52 20.65 -10.38 -5.92
N GLY A 53 21.47 -9.66 -6.70
CA GLY A 53 22.71 -9.05 -6.22
C GLY A 53 22.58 -7.59 -5.78
N CYS A 54 21.65 -6.83 -6.37
CA CYS A 54 21.51 -5.39 -6.13
C CYS A 54 20.17 -4.99 -5.50
N LEU A 55 19.18 -5.89 -5.46
CA LEU A 55 17.88 -5.67 -4.83
C LEU A 55 17.62 -6.75 -3.77
N LEU A 56 16.36 -7.00 -3.43
CA LEU A 56 15.98 -7.89 -2.33
C LEU A 56 15.90 -9.36 -2.77
N GLY A 57 16.18 -9.67 -4.04
CA GLY A 57 16.05 -11.01 -4.58
C GLY A 57 14.62 -11.54 -4.42
N ARG A 58 14.47 -12.63 -3.68
CA ARG A 58 13.18 -13.30 -3.48
C ARG A 58 12.40 -12.73 -2.30
N VAL A 59 11.43 -11.86 -2.56
CA VAL A 59 10.58 -11.24 -1.53
C VAL A 59 9.11 -11.10 -1.94
N GLY A 60 8.23 -11.00 -0.94
CA GLY A 60 6.81 -10.68 -1.13
C GLY A 60 5.99 -11.81 -1.74
N GLY A 61 5.01 -11.46 -2.58
CA GLY A 61 4.22 -12.44 -3.31
C GLY A 61 5.08 -13.19 -4.31
N TRP A 62 5.10 -14.52 -4.22
CA TRP A 62 5.95 -15.38 -5.03
C TRP A 62 5.15 -16.47 -5.76
N SER A 63 5.67 -16.96 -6.87
CA SER A 63 5.20 -18.18 -7.51
C SER A 63 6.39 -18.97 -8.04
N SER A 64 6.48 -20.24 -7.67
CA SER A 64 7.49 -21.15 -8.22
C SER A 64 7.29 -21.47 -9.71
N LEU A 65 6.12 -21.16 -10.30
CA LEU A 65 5.81 -21.45 -11.71
C LEU A 65 6.34 -20.37 -12.66
N PHE A 66 6.53 -19.14 -12.17
CA PHE A 66 7.09 -18.02 -12.92
C PHE A 66 8.03 -17.20 -12.03
N PRO A 67 9.14 -17.82 -11.56
CA PRO A 67 10.03 -17.24 -10.56
C PRO A 67 10.61 -15.88 -10.96
N LEU A 68 11.01 -15.69 -12.23
CA LEU A 68 11.61 -14.42 -12.65
C LEU A 68 10.58 -13.29 -12.66
N THR A 69 9.40 -13.53 -13.23
CA THR A 69 8.29 -12.58 -13.22
C THR A 69 7.89 -12.20 -11.78
N ALA A 70 7.77 -13.18 -10.89
CA ALA A 70 7.45 -12.95 -9.49
C ALA A 70 8.53 -12.13 -8.78
N LYS A 71 9.81 -12.43 -9.05
CA LYS A 71 10.96 -11.68 -8.53
C LYS A 71 10.95 -10.22 -8.96
N ALA A 72 10.73 -9.97 -10.25
CA ALA A 72 10.70 -8.62 -10.80
C ALA A 72 9.55 -7.80 -10.18
N ILE A 73 8.36 -8.39 -10.08
CA ILE A 73 7.18 -7.74 -9.49
C ILE A 73 7.38 -7.48 -7.98
N GLY A 74 7.89 -8.46 -7.22
CA GLY A 74 8.13 -8.33 -5.78
C GLY A 74 9.12 -7.20 -5.47
N ASN A 75 10.22 -7.13 -6.21
CA ASN A 75 11.20 -6.05 -6.05
C ASN A 75 10.65 -4.69 -6.48
N TYR A 76 9.88 -4.62 -7.56
CA TYR A 76 9.17 -3.40 -7.94
C TYR A 76 8.28 -2.92 -6.78
N ILE A 77 7.47 -3.80 -6.20
CA ILE A 77 6.60 -3.45 -5.07
C ILE A 77 7.41 -2.97 -3.86
N ALA A 78 8.51 -3.63 -3.53
CA ALA A 78 9.37 -3.21 -2.42
C ALA A 78 9.95 -1.79 -2.59
N VAL A 79 10.23 -1.37 -3.82
CA VAL A 79 10.69 0.01 -4.10
C VAL A 79 9.51 0.99 -4.21
N ALA A 80 8.43 0.58 -4.88
CA ALA A 80 7.29 1.41 -5.19
C ALA A 80 6.41 1.70 -3.97
N ALA A 81 6.20 0.70 -3.11
CA ALA A 81 5.33 0.82 -1.93
C ALA A 81 5.65 2.02 -1.04
N PRO A 82 6.90 2.25 -0.56
CA PRO A 82 7.19 3.37 0.34
C PRO A 82 7.04 4.72 -0.37
N VAL A 83 7.40 4.81 -1.66
CA VAL A 83 7.34 6.05 -2.44
C VAL A 83 5.90 6.43 -2.74
N PHE A 84 5.13 5.53 -3.37
CA PHE A 84 3.77 5.83 -3.80
C PHE A 84 2.79 5.89 -2.63
N SER A 85 2.96 5.09 -1.57
CA SER A 85 2.08 5.15 -0.40
C SER A 85 2.13 6.52 0.30
N VAL A 86 3.34 7.07 0.48
CA VAL A 86 3.54 8.41 1.04
C VAL A 86 3.00 9.46 0.09
N TRP A 87 3.31 9.39 -1.20
CA TRP A 87 2.86 10.39 -2.18
C TRP A 87 1.33 10.41 -2.30
N ILE A 88 0.69 9.24 -2.40
CA ILE A 88 -0.77 9.10 -2.42
C ILE A 88 -1.36 9.67 -1.14
N THR A 89 -0.81 9.32 0.03
CA THR A 89 -1.27 9.85 1.32
C THR A 89 -1.19 11.38 1.35
N VAL A 90 -0.08 11.97 0.91
CA VAL A 90 0.10 13.43 0.81
C VAL A 90 -0.91 14.05 -0.16
N CYS A 91 -1.13 13.45 -1.33
CA CYS A 91 -2.12 13.93 -2.31
C CYS A 91 -3.53 13.91 -1.74
N ILE A 92 -3.92 12.82 -1.06
CA ILE A 92 -5.22 12.72 -0.39
C ILE A 92 -5.32 13.79 0.69
N MET A 93 -4.31 13.93 1.57
CA MET A 93 -4.34 14.92 2.65
C MET A 93 -4.36 16.38 2.17
N ARG A 94 -3.70 16.70 1.06
CA ARG A 94 -3.68 18.06 0.51
C ARG A 94 -4.98 18.45 -0.19
N ARG A 95 -5.63 17.48 -0.84
CA ARG A 95 -6.81 17.74 -1.69
C ARG A 95 -8.13 17.42 -1.01
N SER A 96 -8.13 16.57 0.02
CA SER A 96 -9.33 16.17 0.74
C SER A 96 -9.61 17.12 1.89
N ARG A 97 -10.88 17.49 2.05
CA ARG A 97 -11.34 18.18 3.26
C ARG A 97 -11.97 17.15 4.18
N LEU A 98 -11.15 16.62 5.07
CA LEU A 98 -11.61 15.70 6.10
C LEU A 98 -12.04 16.55 7.29
N GLN A 99 -13.35 16.83 7.41
CA GLN A 99 -13.86 17.54 8.57
C GLN A 99 -13.58 16.69 9.82
N PRO A 100 -12.90 17.24 10.84
CA PRO A 100 -12.83 16.56 12.12
C PRO A 100 -14.19 16.77 12.78
N GLU A 101 -15.15 15.88 12.51
CA GLU A 101 -16.23 15.69 13.48
C GLU A 101 -15.59 15.43 14.85
N ALA A 102 -16.22 15.89 15.93
CA ALA A 102 -15.72 15.58 17.26
C ALA A 102 -15.51 14.06 17.30
N PRO A 103 -14.27 13.57 17.50
CA PRO A 103 -14.03 12.15 17.47
C PRO A 103 -15.03 11.53 18.44
N PRO A 104 -15.71 10.43 18.05
CA PRO A 104 -16.57 9.72 19.00
C PRO A 104 -15.78 9.57 20.29
N ARG A 105 -16.45 9.68 21.45
CA ARG A 105 -15.79 9.55 22.77
C ARG A 105 -15.25 8.13 22.93
N VAL A 106 -14.16 7.83 22.25
CA VAL A 106 -13.41 6.58 22.31
C VAL A 106 -12.48 6.74 23.49
N SER A 107 -12.53 5.79 24.41
CA SER A 107 -11.60 5.79 25.53
C SER A 107 -10.16 5.67 25.02
N ILE A 108 -9.21 6.29 25.73
CA ILE A 108 -7.78 6.24 25.38
C ILE A 108 -7.31 4.78 25.23
N ALA A 109 -7.80 3.87 26.06
CA ALA A 109 -7.51 2.44 25.98
C ALA A 109 -7.96 1.81 24.65
N LYS A 110 -9.18 2.12 24.17
CA LYS A 110 -9.68 1.62 22.88
C LYS A 110 -8.86 2.19 21.72
N TYR A 111 -8.54 3.48 21.77
CA TYR A 111 -7.69 4.12 20.77
C TYR A 111 -6.28 3.50 20.73
N ALA A 112 -5.67 3.27 21.90
CA ALA A 112 -4.36 2.63 22.00
C ALA A 112 -4.37 1.20 21.44
N LEU A 113 -5.45 0.44 21.68
CA LEU A 113 -5.61 -0.90 21.11
C LEU A 113 -5.70 -0.87 19.58
N ILE A 114 -6.45 0.08 19.00
CA ILE A 114 -6.56 0.25 17.55
C ILE A 114 -5.20 0.67 16.96
N ALA A 115 -4.51 1.60 17.61
CA ALA A 115 -3.17 2.04 17.20
C ALA A 115 -2.15 0.88 17.23
N LEU A 116 -2.15 0.09 18.30
CA LEU A 116 -1.30 -1.10 18.42
C LEU A 116 -1.62 -2.11 17.31
N GLY A 117 -2.90 -2.40 17.06
CA GLY A 117 -3.32 -3.29 15.98
C GLY A 117 -2.86 -2.81 14.60
N CYS A 118 -2.93 -1.51 14.33
CA CYS A 118 -2.45 -0.90 13.09
C CYS A 118 -0.93 -1.07 12.93
N VAL A 119 -0.16 -0.80 13.98
CA VAL A 119 1.30 -0.97 13.99
C VAL A 119 1.70 -2.42 13.76
N LEU A 120 1.00 -3.38 14.39
CA LEU A 120 1.24 -4.80 14.17
C LEU A 120 0.93 -5.23 12.74
N LEU A 121 -0.14 -4.68 12.14
CA LEU A 121 -0.51 -4.97 10.76
C LEU A 121 0.51 -4.38 9.78
N ASP A 122 1.00 -3.16 10.02
CA ASP A 122 2.09 -2.55 9.25
C ASP A 122 3.36 -3.38 9.35
N ALA A 123 3.74 -3.78 10.56
CA ALA A 123 4.92 -4.61 10.80
C ALA A 123 4.80 -5.96 10.08
N PHE A 124 3.61 -6.58 10.09
CA PHE A 124 3.34 -7.80 9.35
C PHE A 124 3.50 -7.61 7.84
N LEU A 125 2.93 -6.54 7.25
CA LEU A 125 3.06 -6.27 5.82
C LEU A 125 4.51 -5.97 5.41
N VAL A 126 5.23 -5.20 6.22
CA VAL A 126 6.65 -4.91 5.98
C VAL A 126 7.48 -6.20 6.10
N TYR A 127 7.25 -6.99 7.15
CA TYR A 127 7.92 -8.29 7.28
C TYR A 127 7.68 -9.15 6.04
N GLN A 128 6.42 -9.28 5.66
CA GLN A 128 5.98 -10.10 4.54
C GLN A 128 6.55 -9.68 3.19
N ASN A 129 6.74 -8.37 2.97
CA ASN A 129 7.15 -7.83 1.67
C ASN A 129 8.67 -7.63 1.53
N TYR A 130 9.41 -7.53 2.64
CA TYR A 130 10.84 -7.21 2.60
C TYR A 130 11.74 -8.31 3.17
N PHE A 131 11.23 -9.15 4.07
CA PHE A 131 12.04 -10.12 4.82
C PHE A 131 11.64 -11.58 4.56
N THR A 132 10.50 -11.81 3.93
CA THR A 132 10.04 -13.16 3.57
C THR A 132 9.35 -13.15 2.21
N TYR A 133 8.92 -14.33 1.78
CA TYR A 133 8.12 -14.53 0.59
C TYR A 133 6.98 -15.50 0.91
N THR A 134 5.88 -15.40 0.15
CA THR A 134 4.83 -16.41 0.17
C THR A 134 4.61 -16.96 -1.21
N ASP A 135 4.91 -18.26 -1.35
CA ASP A 135 4.75 -18.98 -2.60
C ASP A 135 3.29 -19.40 -2.79
N PHE A 136 2.59 -18.66 -3.63
CA PHE A 136 1.19 -18.97 -3.93
C PHE A 136 1.03 -20.28 -4.70
N ALA A 137 2.04 -20.78 -5.42
CA ALA A 137 1.92 -22.00 -6.21
C ALA A 137 1.99 -23.28 -5.36
N THR A 138 2.69 -23.25 -4.22
CA THR A 138 3.00 -24.45 -3.42
C THR A 138 2.41 -24.43 -2.01
N HIS A 139 2.21 -23.26 -1.39
CA HIS A 139 2.05 -23.17 0.06
C HIS A 139 0.60 -23.36 0.57
N SER A 140 -0.44 -23.11 -0.24
CA SER A 140 -1.82 -23.35 0.20
C SER A 140 -2.78 -23.78 -0.92
N ARG A 141 -3.59 -24.80 -0.66
CA ARG A 141 -4.58 -25.33 -1.63
C ARG A 141 -5.61 -24.26 -2.04
N LYS A 142 -5.96 -23.33 -1.14
CA LYS A 142 -6.97 -22.29 -1.36
C LYS A 142 -6.46 -21.13 -2.22
N PHE A 143 -5.21 -20.71 -2.03
CA PHE A 143 -4.62 -19.60 -2.80
C PHE A 143 -3.81 -20.07 -4.00
N ARG A 144 -3.74 -21.38 -4.25
CA ARG A 144 -2.99 -21.99 -5.35
C ARG A 144 -3.34 -21.43 -6.72
N PHE A 145 -4.62 -21.13 -6.92
CA PHE A 145 -5.14 -20.59 -8.18
C PHE A 145 -4.46 -19.28 -8.58
N PHE A 146 -4.13 -18.41 -7.62
CA PHE A 146 -3.44 -17.16 -7.88
C PHE A 146 -1.98 -17.35 -8.27
N GLY A 147 -1.31 -18.38 -7.73
CA GLY A 147 0.07 -18.73 -8.11
C GLY A 147 0.17 -19.55 -9.39
N GLN A 148 -0.93 -20.15 -9.85
CA GLN A 148 -0.98 -20.99 -11.06
C GLN A 148 -1.29 -20.20 -12.33
N SER A 149 -1.98 -19.07 -12.21
CA SER A 149 -2.36 -18.24 -13.36
C SER A 149 -1.47 -17.02 -13.49
N VAL A 150 -0.82 -16.90 -14.65
CA VAL A 150 -0.01 -15.74 -15.04
C VAL A 150 -0.82 -14.44 -15.04
N VAL A 151 -2.15 -14.52 -15.23
CA VAL A 151 -3.04 -13.35 -15.23
C VAL A 151 -3.48 -12.96 -13.82
N LEU A 152 -3.64 -13.92 -12.91
CA LEU A 152 -4.17 -13.66 -11.57
C LEU A 152 -3.09 -13.28 -10.56
N PHE A 153 -1.86 -13.74 -10.77
CA PHE A 153 -0.74 -13.33 -9.95
C PHE A 153 -0.51 -11.80 -9.92
N PRO A 154 -0.42 -11.08 -11.07
CA PRO A 154 -0.27 -9.63 -11.05
C PRO A 154 -1.46 -8.94 -10.39
N PHE A 155 -2.67 -9.51 -10.45
CA PHE A 155 -3.82 -8.98 -9.71
C PHE A 155 -3.60 -9.03 -8.20
N VAL A 156 -3.10 -10.15 -7.65
CA VAL A 156 -2.75 -10.25 -6.23
C VAL A 156 -1.60 -9.30 -5.87
N ALA A 157 -0.60 -9.17 -6.74
CA ALA A 157 0.50 -8.24 -6.54
C ALA A 157 0.02 -6.77 -6.50
N MET A 158 -0.92 -6.39 -7.38
CA MET A 158 -1.57 -5.07 -7.34
C MET A 158 -2.34 -4.85 -6.04
N LEU A 159 -3.08 -5.86 -5.55
CA LEU A 159 -3.77 -5.78 -4.26
C LEU A 159 -2.79 -5.59 -3.09
N SER A 160 -1.63 -6.26 -3.14
CA SER A 160 -0.57 -6.08 -2.14
C SER A 160 -0.04 -4.64 -2.13
N LEU A 161 0.22 -4.05 -3.30
CA LEU A 161 0.66 -2.65 -3.39
C LEU A 161 -0.43 -1.67 -2.92
N LEU A 162 -1.69 -1.92 -3.27
CA LEU A 162 -2.84 -1.14 -2.76
C LEU A 162 -2.98 -1.24 -1.24
N ALA A 163 -2.72 -2.41 -0.65
CA ALA A 163 -2.74 -2.59 0.80
C ALA A 163 -1.73 -1.66 1.49
N PHE A 164 -0.52 -1.48 0.92
CA PHE A 164 0.45 -0.50 1.45
C PHE A 164 -0.07 0.93 1.39
N TYR A 165 -0.79 1.32 0.34
CA TYR A 165 -1.35 2.68 0.22
C TYR A 165 -2.40 2.93 1.29
N VAL A 166 -3.32 1.97 1.45
CA VAL A 166 -4.40 2.03 2.43
C VAL A 166 -3.84 2.05 3.84
N MET A 167 -2.90 1.16 4.15
CA MET A 167 -2.31 1.07 5.48
C MET A 167 -1.51 2.31 5.84
N THR A 168 -0.67 2.81 4.94
CA THR A 168 0.07 4.07 5.19
C THR A 168 -0.87 5.24 5.44
N PHE A 169 -1.97 5.33 4.68
CA PHE A 169 -2.98 6.36 4.89
C PHE A 169 -3.67 6.22 6.26
N PHE A 170 -4.08 5.00 6.64
CA PHE A 170 -4.71 4.75 7.93
C PHE A 170 -3.76 5.02 9.09
N SER A 171 -2.54 4.51 9.03
CA SER A 171 -1.50 4.72 10.05
C SER A 171 -1.15 6.19 10.20
N TYR A 172 -1.05 6.94 9.10
CA TYR A 172 -0.86 8.39 9.15
C TYR A 172 -2.01 9.10 9.88
N ASN A 173 -3.25 8.80 9.51
CA ASN A 173 -4.41 9.44 10.13
C ASN A 173 -4.49 9.07 11.61
N LEU A 174 -4.35 7.77 11.92
CA LEU A 174 -4.48 7.23 13.26
C LEU A 174 -3.39 7.74 14.19
N LEU A 175 -2.11 7.63 13.81
CA LEU A 175 -0.97 7.87 14.70
C LEU A 175 -0.52 9.34 14.75
N PHE A 176 -0.73 10.11 13.68
CA PHE A 176 -0.22 11.48 13.60
C PHE A 176 -1.34 12.51 13.57
N ARG A 177 -2.29 12.37 12.63
CA ARG A 177 -3.30 13.40 12.41
C ARG A 177 -4.27 13.53 13.57
N PHE A 178 -4.90 12.43 13.99
CA PHE A 178 -5.89 12.45 15.08
C PHE A 178 -5.30 12.96 16.40
N PRO A 179 -4.14 12.47 16.89
CA PRO A 179 -3.51 13.01 18.09
C PRO A 179 -3.21 14.50 18.01
N ARG A 180 -2.71 14.96 16.85
CA ARG A 180 -2.42 16.38 16.62
C ARG A 180 -3.68 17.25 16.69
N GLU A 181 -4.79 16.80 16.10
CA GLU A 181 -6.06 17.52 16.15
C GLU A 181 -6.64 17.56 17.58
N VAL A 182 -6.54 16.47 18.35
CA VAL A 182 -6.95 16.42 19.75
C VAL A 182 -6.12 17.39 20.62
N LEU A 183 -4.80 17.40 20.43
CA LEU A 183 -3.89 18.32 21.13
C LEU A 183 -4.18 19.78 20.78
N ALA A 184 -4.44 20.09 19.50
CA ALA A 184 -4.75 21.44 19.05
C ALA A 184 -6.05 21.97 19.66
N ARG A 185 -7.10 21.14 19.75
CA ARG A 185 -8.36 21.53 20.42
C ARG A 185 -8.19 21.80 21.91
N ARG A 186 -7.38 21.00 22.62
CA ARG A 186 -7.10 21.25 24.04
C ARG A 186 -6.41 22.59 24.27
N LYS A 187 -5.50 22.99 23.38
CA LYS A 187 -4.83 24.31 23.45
C LYS A 187 -5.75 25.50 23.18
N GLN A 188 -6.88 25.31 22.50
CA GLN A 188 -7.86 26.38 22.24
C GLN A 188 -8.89 26.54 23.36
N LEU A 189 -8.99 25.55 24.26
CA LEU A 189 -9.90 25.54 25.40
C LEU A 189 -9.26 26.07 26.69
N HIS A 190 -7.95 26.28 26.68
CA HIS A 190 -7.15 26.87 27.77
C HIS A 190 -6.60 28.21 27.31
#